data_AF-A0A379WY36-F1
#
_entry.id   AF-A0A379WY36-F1
#
_cell.length_a   1.000
_cell.length_b   1.000
_cell.length_c   1.000
_cell.angle_alpha   90.00
_cell.angle_beta   90.00
_cell.angle_gamma   90.00
#
_symmetry.space_group_name_H-M   'P 1'
#
loop_
_entity.id
_entity.type
_entity.pdbx_description
1 polymer ?
#
loop_
_entity_poly.entity_id
_entity_poly.type
_entity_poly.pdbx_seq_one_letter_code
_entity_poly.pdbx_strand_id
1 'polypeptide(L)'
;MTTPVLFYFWSERSQHCLQLTPVLESLAAQYHGQFILAKLDCDAEQMIAAQFGLRAIPTVYLFQNGQPVDGFQGPQPEEAIRALLDKVLPREEELKAQQAMQLMQEGNYIDALPLLKDAWQLSSQNSEIGLLLAEAQIALNRSEEAEAVLKNYTATGSGYPLSGAGCADRTA
;
A
#
# COMPACT_ATOMS: atom_id res chain seq x y z
N MET A 1 7.97 -8.07 -2.85
CA MET A 1 6.64 -7.47 -3.06
C MET A 1 5.72 -8.54 -3.63
N THR A 2 4.76 -9.01 -2.83
CA THR A 2 3.73 -9.97 -3.24
C THR A 2 2.47 -9.19 -3.56
N THR A 3 2.22 -8.92 -4.85
CA THR A 3 1.01 -8.22 -5.30
C THR A 3 -0.23 -9.07 -5.00
N PRO A 4 -1.27 -8.53 -4.36
CA PRO A 4 -2.52 -9.25 -4.15
C PRO A 4 -3.17 -9.58 -5.49
N VAL A 5 -3.79 -10.76 -5.58
CA VAL A 5 -4.45 -11.26 -6.79
C VAL A 5 -5.93 -11.42 -6.51
N LEU A 6 -6.76 -10.70 -7.26
CA LEU A 6 -8.20 -10.80 -7.23
C LEU A 6 -8.66 -11.76 -8.32
N PHE A 7 -8.97 -12.99 -7.94
CA PHE A 7 -9.53 -13.98 -8.85
C PHE A 7 -11.02 -13.72 -9.06
N TYR A 8 -11.41 -13.51 -10.31
CA TYR A 8 -12.79 -13.32 -10.73
C TYR A 8 -13.25 -14.49 -11.58
N PHE A 9 -14.10 -15.33 -10.99
CA PHE A 9 -14.71 -16.48 -11.63
C PHE A 9 -16.00 -16.05 -12.32
N TRP A 10 -15.99 -16.09 -13.65
CA TRP A 10 -17.04 -15.54 -14.50
C TRP A 10 -17.50 -16.53 -15.56
N SER A 11 -18.65 -16.23 -16.16
CA SER A 11 -19.23 -16.98 -17.28
C SER A 11 -20.02 -16.02 -18.16
N GLU A 12 -19.93 -16.19 -19.48
CA GLU A 12 -20.70 -15.40 -20.45
C GLU A 12 -22.22 -15.61 -20.33
N ARG A 13 -22.63 -16.72 -19.72
CA ARG A 13 -24.06 -17.09 -19.57
C ARG A 13 -24.73 -16.40 -18.37
N SER A 14 -23.95 -15.77 -17.50
CA SER A 14 -24.46 -15.15 -16.26
C SER A 14 -24.69 -13.65 -16.44
N GLN A 15 -25.95 -13.22 -16.32
CA GLN A 15 -26.32 -11.80 -16.41
C GLN A 15 -25.63 -10.94 -15.34
N HIS A 16 -25.37 -11.50 -14.15
CA HIS A 16 -24.66 -10.80 -13.08
C HIS A 16 -23.18 -10.55 -13.43
N CYS A 17 -22.56 -11.43 -14.21
CA CYS A 17 -21.16 -11.24 -14.66
C CYS A 17 -21.04 -10.05 -15.61
N LEU A 18 -22.04 -9.83 -16.49
CA LEU A 18 -22.03 -8.71 -17.43
C LEU A 18 -22.01 -7.34 -16.72
N GLN A 19 -22.63 -7.24 -15.54
CA GLN A 19 -22.62 -6.01 -14.74
C GLN A 19 -21.33 -5.85 -13.93
N LEU A 20 -20.80 -6.94 -13.39
CA LEU A 20 -19.66 -6.91 -12.47
C LEU A 20 -18.31 -6.79 -13.19
N THR A 21 -18.20 -7.34 -14.40
CA THR A 21 -16.97 -7.30 -15.21
C THR A 21 -16.44 -5.88 -15.46
N PRO A 22 -17.23 -4.92 -15.98
CA PRO A 22 -16.73 -3.57 -16.23
C PRO A 22 -16.34 -2.83 -14.94
N VAL A 23 -17.00 -3.12 -13.82
CA VAL A 23 -16.65 -2.53 -12.51
C VAL A 23 -15.28 -3.02 -12.07
N LEU A 24 -15.02 -4.33 -12.11
CA LEU A 24 -13.72 -4.90 -11.75
C LEU A 24 -12.59 -4.42 -12.67
N GLU A 25 -12.83 -4.34 -13.98
CA GLU A 25 -11.84 -3.83 -14.93
C GLU A 25 -11.52 -2.35 -14.72
N SER A 26 -12.54 -1.54 -14.44
CA SER A 26 -12.37 -0.12 -14.10
C SER A 26 -11.55 0.05 -12.82
N LEU A 27 -11.85 -0.72 -11.77
CA LEU A 27 -11.06 -0.71 -10.54
C LEU A 27 -9.62 -1.15 -10.80
N ALA A 28 -9.41 -2.25 -11.53
CA ALA A 28 -8.06 -2.71 -11.87
C ALA A 28 -7.22 -1.63 -12.59
N ALA A 29 -7.85 -0.85 -13.47
CA ALA A 29 -7.21 0.31 -14.10
C ALA A 29 -6.93 1.45 -13.11
N GLN A 30 -7.90 1.80 -12.25
CA GLN A 30 -7.77 2.88 -11.25
C GLN A 30 -6.69 2.61 -10.21
N TYR A 31 -6.49 1.36 -9.82
CA TYR A 31 -5.52 0.98 -8.80
C TYR A 31 -4.10 0.78 -9.36
N HIS A 32 -3.87 1.02 -10.67
CA HIS A 32 -2.53 1.10 -11.29
C HIS A 32 -1.56 -0.04 -10.90
N GLY A 33 -2.06 -1.29 -10.88
CA GLY A 33 -1.22 -2.47 -10.57
C GLY A 33 -1.00 -2.75 -9.08
N GLN A 34 -1.69 -2.04 -8.17
CA GLN A 34 -1.70 -2.38 -6.75
C GLN A 34 -2.30 -3.78 -6.48
N PHE A 35 -3.17 -4.28 -7.37
CA PHE A 35 -3.61 -5.67 -7.40
C PHE A 35 -3.68 -6.19 -8.84
N ILE A 36 -3.70 -7.51 -9.00
CA ILE A 36 -3.88 -8.19 -10.29
C ILE A 36 -5.29 -8.74 -10.37
N LEU A 37 -6.05 -8.33 -11.39
CA LEU A 37 -7.35 -8.95 -11.71
C LEU A 37 -7.12 -10.21 -12.57
N ALA A 38 -7.31 -11.39 -11.97
CA ALA A 38 -7.21 -12.67 -12.66
C ALA A 38 -8.61 -13.18 -13.04
N LYS A 39 -9.01 -12.99 -14.30
CA LYS A 39 -10.30 -13.45 -14.81
C LYS A 39 -10.21 -14.93 -15.18
N LEU A 40 -11.06 -15.77 -14.59
CA LEU A 40 -11.18 -17.18 -14.92
C LEU A 40 -12.57 -17.47 -15.49
N ASP A 41 -12.59 -17.88 -16.77
CA ASP A 41 -13.81 -18.31 -17.43
C ASP A 41 -14.15 -19.75 -16.97
N CYS A 42 -15.28 -19.88 -16.27
CA CYS A 42 -15.73 -21.16 -15.73
C CYS A 42 -16.28 -22.10 -16.82
N ASP A 43 -16.71 -21.58 -17.97
CA ASP A 43 -17.19 -22.39 -19.10
C ASP A 43 -16.01 -23.02 -19.85
N ALA A 44 -14.91 -22.27 -20.03
CA ALA A 44 -13.69 -22.74 -20.67
C ALA A 44 -12.80 -23.57 -19.73
N GLU A 45 -12.60 -23.12 -18.48
CA GLU A 45 -11.66 -23.69 -17.52
C GLU A 45 -12.37 -24.48 -16.40
N GLN A 46 -13.26 -25.38 -16.77
CA GLN A 46 -14.10 -26.15 -15.84
C GLN A 46 -13.30 -26.95 -14.79
N MET A 47 -12.15 -27.51 -15.18
CA MET A 47 -11.30 -28.28 -14.27
C MET A 47 -10.64 -27.40 -13.21
N ILE A 48 -10.29 -26.15 -13.54
CA ILE A 48 -9.75 -25.20 -12.57
C ILE A 48 -10.87 -24.72 -11.67
N ALA A 49 -12.02 -24.33 -12.25
CA ALA A 49 -13.22 -23.94 -11.52
C ALA A 49 -13.65 -24.98 -10.46
N ALA A 50 -13.61 -26.27 -10.81
CA ALA A 50 -13.93 -27.37 -9.89
C ALA A 50 -12.95 -27.48 -8.71
N GLN A 51 -11.65 -27.22 -8.92
CA GLN A 51 -10.64 -27.24 -7.85
C GLN A 51 -10.85 -26.14 -6.82
N PHE A 52 -11.38 -24.99 -7.24
CA PHE A 52 -11.75 -23.89 -6.33
C PHE A 52 -13.08 -24.15 -5.59
N GLY A 53 -13.82 -25.21 -5.92
CA GLY A 53 -15.06 -25.58 -5.22
C GLY A 53 -16.17 -24.54 -5.35
N LEU A 54 -16.25 -23.87 -6.51
CA LEU A 54 -17.22 -22.81 -6.77
C LEU A 54 -18.66 -23.31 -6.61
N ARG A 55 -19.46 -22.58 -5.82
CA ARG A 55 -20.88 -22.89 -5.56
C ARG A 55 -21.85 -22.01 -6.36
N ALA A 56 -21.38 -20.83 -6.77
CA ALA A 56 -22.15 -19.85 -7.51
C ALA A 56 -21.24 -19.05 -8.46
N ILE A 57 -21.81 -18.49 -9.52
CA ILE A 57 -21.13 -17.59 -10.45
C ILE A 57 -21.96 -16.31 -10.57
N PRO A 58 -21.39 -15.10 -10.39
CA PRO A 58 -19.96 -14.81 -10.20
C PRO A 58 -19.46 -15.12 -8.78
N THR A 59 -18.19 -15.48 -8.67
CA THR A 59 -17.47 -15.55 -7.39
C THR A 59 -16.16 -14.79 -7.52
N VAL A 60 -15.79 -14.05 -6.48
CA VAL A 60 -14.53 -13.32 -6.39
C VAL A 60 -13.77 -13.78 -5.15
N TYR A 61 -12.51 -14.14 -5.33
CA TYR A 61 -11.60 -14.45 -4.24
C TYR A 61 -10.38 -13.55 -4.28
N LEU A 62 -10.05 -13.00 -3.12
CA LEU A 62 -8.85 -12.20 -2.93
C LEU A 62 -7.75 -13.07 -2.33
N PHE A 63 -6.63 -13.13 -3.03
CA PHE A 63 -5.45 -13.88 -2.63
C PHE A 63 -4.33 -12.92 -2.25
N GLN A 64 -3.68 -13.18 -1.12
CA GLN A 64 -2.47 -12.50 -0.68
C GLN A 64 -1.47 -13.56 -0.22
N ASN A 65 -0.20 -13.43 -0.61
CA ASN A 65 0.85 -14.39 -0.26
C ASN A 65 0.51 -15.86 -0.61
N GLY A 66 -0.24 -16.07 -1.71
CA GLY A 66 -0.63 -17.40 -2.18
C GLY A 66 -1.75 -18.07 -1.35
N GLN A 67 -2.41 -17.35 -0.45
CA GLN A 67 -3.55 -17.84 0.34
C GLN A 67 -4.79 -16.98 0.08
N PRO A 68 -5.99 -17.57 0.05
CA PRO A 68 -7.24 -16.81 -0.01
C PRO A 68 -7.46 -16.11 1.33
N VAL A 69 -7.55 -14.79 1.32
CA VAL A 69 -7.73 -13.97 2.53
C VAL A 69 -9.18 -13.55 2.73
N ASP A 70 -9.90 -13.27 1.65
CA ASP A 70 -11.31 -12.85 1.69
C ASP A 70 -11.97 -13.08 0.31
N GLY A 71 -13.29 -12.93 0.21
CA GLY A 71 -14.01 -13.10 -1.05
C GLY A 71 -15.53 -13.00 -0.91
N PHE A 72 -16.22 -12.95 -2.04
CA PHE A 72 -17.68 -12.90 -2.08
C PHE A 72 -18.25 -13.72 -3.23
N GLN A 73 -19.52 -14.10 -3.09
CA GLN A 73 -20.30 -14.78 -4.11
C GLN A 73 -21.48 -13.90 -4.51
N GLY A 74 -21.80 -13.88 -5.80
CA GLY A 74 -22.87 -13.07 -6.37
C GLY A 74 -22.46 -11.62 -6.69
N PRO A 75 -23.39 -10.81 -7.22
CA PRO A 75 -23.14 -9.42 -7.51
C PRO A 75 -22.92 -8.62 -6.22
N GLN A 76 -21.93 -7.74 -6.23
CA GLN A 76 -21.67 -6.79 -5.14
C GLN A 76 -21.58 -5.37 -5.72
N PRO A 77 -21.98 -4.34 -4.95
CA PRO A 77 -21.77 -2.96 -5.33
C PRO A 77 -20.28 -2.61 -5.32
N GLU A 78 -19.90 -1.59 -6.08
CA GLU A 78 -18.49 -1.17 -6.21
C GLU A 78 -17.87 -0.82 -4.85
N GLU A 79 -18.64 -0.20 -3.95
CA GLU A 79 -18.20 0.17 -2.60
C GLU A 79 -17.80 -1.05 -1.77
N ALA A 80 -18.52 -2.17 -1.90
CA ALA A 80 -18.18 -3.41 -1.19
C ALA A 80 -16.89 -4.03 -1.74
N ILE A 81 -16.66 -3.93 -3.07
CA ILE A 81 -15.43 -4.41 -3.71
C ILE A 81 -14.24 -3.55 -3.29
N ARG A 82 -14.40 -2.22 -3.25
CA ARG A 82 -13.37 -1.29 -2.74
C ARG A 82 -13.04 -1.60 -1.29
N ALA A 83 -14.04 -1.77 -0.43
CA ALA A 83 -13.82 -2.12 0.97
C ALA A 83 -13.10 -3.46 1.16
N LEU A 84 -13.29 -4.42 0.25
CA LEU A 84 -12.54 -5.68 0.24
C LEU A 84 -11.07 -5.45 -0.14
N LEU A 85 -10.82 -4.65 -1.17
CA LEU A 85 -9.47 -4.30 -1.63
C LEU A 85 -8.71 -3.48 -0.58
N ASP A 86 -9.35 -2.51 0.06
CA ASP A 86 -8.72 -1.64 1.06
C ASP A 86 -8.19 -2.40 2.29
N LYS A 87 -8.66 -3.64 2.54
CA LYS A 87 -8.12 -4.50 3.60
C LYS A 87 -6.72 -5.03 3.31
N VAL A 88 -6.37 -5.19 2.03
CA VAL A 88 -5.11 -5.82 1.60
C VAL A 88 -4.20 -4.87 0.84
N LEU A 89 -4.75 -3.82 0.27
CA LEU A 89 -3.99 -2.85 -0.48
C LEU A 89 -3.15 -2.01 0.49
N PRO A 90 -1.91 -1.68 0.11
CA PRO A 90 -1.10 -0.76 0.88
C PRO A 90 -1.81 0.58 0.97
N ARG A 91 -1.78 1.19 2.14
CA ARG A 91 -2.45 2.48 2.33
C ARG A 91 -1.72 3.57 1.53
N GLU A 92 -2.40 4.68 1.27
CA GLU A 92 -1.82 5.78 0.48
C GLU A 92 -0.51 6.29 1.10
N GLU A 93 -0.42 6.35 2.44
CA GLU A 93 0.80 6.70 3.16
C GLU A 93 1.96 5.72 2.89
N GLU A 94 1.67 4.43 2.79
CA GLU A 94 2.68 3.39 2.57
C GLU A 94 3.19 3.45 1.14
N LEU A 95 2.31 3.70 0.16
CA LEU A 95 2.70 3.89 -1.24
C LEU A 95 3.61 5.11 -1.40
N LYS A 96 3.25 6.24 -0.78
CA LYS A 96 4.09 7.46 -0.80
C LYS A 96 5.42 7.23 -0.09
N ALA A 97 5.42 6.55 1.06
CA ALA A 97 6.64 6.19 1.77
C ALA A 97 7.54 5.28 0.92
N GLN A 98 6.98 4.30 0.22
CA GLN A 98 7.74 3.42 -0.69
C GLN A 98 8.35 4.20 -1.86
N GLN A 99 7.57 5.07 -2.51
CA GLN A 99 8.09 5.94 -3.58
C GLN A 99 9.21 6.85 -3.07
N ALA A 100 9.04 7.44 -1.88
CA ALA A 100 10.06 8.26 -1.28
C ALA A 100 11.33 7.47 -0.94
N MET A 101 11.19 6.25 -0.39
CA MET A 101 12.33 5.37 -0.12
C MET A 101 13.12 5.06 -1.40
N GLN A 102 12.43 4.83 -2.52
CA GLN A 102 13.09 4.62 -3.80
C GLN A 102 13.87 5.87 -4.25
N LEU A 103 13.26 7.06 -4.15
CA LEU A 103 13.95 8.32 -4.45
C LEU A 103 15.15 8.57 -3.53
N MET A 104 15.05 8.22 -2.25
CA MET A 104 16.17 8.31 -1.29
C MET A 104 17.32 7.37 -1.67
N GLN A 105 17.02 6.15 -2.12
CA GLN A 105 18.04 5.21 -2.63
C GLN A 105 18.75 5.74 -3.88
N GLU A 106 18.02 6.49 -4.72
CA GLU A 106 18.57 7.20 -5.89
C GLU A 106 19.31 8.49 -5.50
N GLY A 107 19.34 8.84 -4.21
CA GLY A 107 19.96 10.06 -3.67
C GLY A 107 19.12 11.33 -3.86
N ASN A 108 17.90 11.21 -4.37
CA ASN A 108 16.99 12.31 -4.62
C ASN A 108 16.11 12.62 -3.40
N TYR A 109 16.74 13.15 -2.35
CA TYR A 109 16.05 13.53 -1.12
C TYR A 109 15.10 14.73 -1.28
N ILE A 110 15.32 15.57 -2.31
CA ILE A 110 14.48 16.76 -2.58
C ILE A 110 13.07 16.34 -2.98
N ASP A 111 12.95 15.37 -3.89
CA ASP A 111 11.65 14.88 -4.35
C ASP A 111 11.01 13.88 -3.36
N ALA A 112 11.83 13.20 -2.54
CA ALA A 112 11.36 12.31 -1.49
C ALA A 112 10.68 13.06 -0.32
N LEU A 113 11.19 14.24 0.04
CA LEU A 113 10.70 15.03 1.18
C LEU A 113 9.19 15.34 1.15
N PRO A 114 8.60 15.89 0.06
CA PRO A 114 7.16 16.17 0.03
C PRO A 114 6.31 14.90 0.15
N LEU A 115 6.74 13.79 -0.47
CA LEU A 115 6.06 12.50 -0.38
C LEU A 115 6.04 11.97 1.06
N LEU A 116 7.18 12.05 1.77
CA LEU A 116 7.28 11.63 3.18
C LEU A 116 6.46 12.53 4.09
N LYS A 117 6.43 13.84 3.84
CA LYS A 117 5.64 14.78 4.63
C LYS A 117 4.15 14.50 4.50
N ASP A 118 3.67 14.27 3.29
CA ASP A 118 2.27 13.90 3.03
C ASP A 118 1.93 12.55 3.65
N ALA A 119 2.79 11.54 3.47
CA ALA A 119 2.62 10.21 4.08
C ALA A 119 2.59 10.28 5.60
N TRP A 120 3.42 11.12 6.20
CA TRP A 120 3.49 11.31 7.65
C TRP A 120 2.21 11.96 8.21
N GLN A 121 1.63 12.91 7.49
CA GLN A 121 0.35 13.52 7.85
C GLN A 121 -0.82 12.54 7.72
N LEU A 122 -0.86 11.77 6.62
CA LEU A 122 -1.91 10.78 6.36
C LEU A 122 -1.87 9.61 7.36
N SER A 123 -0.67 9.18 7.75
CA SER A 123 -0.47 8.08 8.70
C SER A 123 -0.70 8.44 10.17
N SER A 124 -1.28 9.61 10.45
CA SER A 124 -1.43 10.14 11.82
C SER A 124 -0.09 10.23 12.57
N GLN A 125 0.97 10.61 11.87
CA GLN A 125 2.35 10.72 12.40
C GLN A 125 2.89 9.36 12.89
N ASN A 126 2.80 8.32 12.06
CA ASN A 126 3.45 7.05 12.35
C ASN A 126 4.98 7.24 12.51
N SER A 127 5.56 6.60 13.53
CA SER A 127 6.99 6.60 13.84
C SER A 127 7.86 6.12 12.67
N GLU A 128 7.46 5.08 11.93
CA GLU A 128 8.28 4.56 10.82
C GLU A 128 8.46 5.60 9.71
N ILE A 129 7.38 6.27 9.31
CA ILE A 129 7.41 7.32 8.28
C ILE A 129 8.10 8.58 8.82
N GLY A 130 7.93 8.88 10.12
CA GLY A 130 8.62 9.98 10.79
C GLY A 130 10.14 9.82 10.80
N LEU A 131 10.66 8.60 10.99
CA LEU A 131 12.09 8.31 10.91
C LEU A 131 12.64 8.54 9.49
N LEU A 132 11.92 8.06 8.46
CA LEU A 132 12.29 8.29 7.06
C LEU A 132 12.30 9.78 6.71
N LEU A 133 11.29 10.54 7.18
CA LEU A 133 11.20 11.98 6.98
C LEU A 133 12.39 12.71 7.63
N ALA A 134 12.73 12.35 8.87
CA ALA A 134 13.86 12.94 9.58
C ALA A 134 15.20 12.63 8.88
N GLU A 135 15.38 11.41 8.38
CA GLU A 135 16.56 11.03 7.59
C GLU A 135 16.69 11.88 6.32
N ALA A 136 15.60 12.02 5.55
CA ALA A 136 15.59 12.87 4.36
C ALA A 136 15.88 14.34 4.68
N GLN A 137 15.36 14.86 5.80
CA GLN A 137 15.64 16.22 6.27
C GLN A 137 17.11 16.41 6.66
N ILE A 138 17.72 15.45 7.35
CA ILE A 138 19.15 15.48 7.71
C ILE A 138 20.01 15.48 6.44
N ALA A 139 19.70 14.64 5.45
CA ALA A 139 20.42 14.59 4.17
C ALA A 139 20.37 15.94 3.42
N LEU A 140 19.31 16.72 3.60
CA LEU A 140 19.14 18.05 3.04
C LEU A 140 19.67 19.20 3.91
N ASN A 141 20.42 18.91 4.99
CA ASN A 141 20.90 19.88 5.98
C ASN A 141 19.78 20.66 6.70
N ARG A 142 18.58 20.08 6.83
CA ARG A 142 17.42 20.64 7.55
C ARG A 142 17.31 20.03 8.95
N SER A 143 18.39 20.12 9.72
CA SER A 143 18.51 19.44 11.03
C SER A 143 17.48 19.91 12.07
N GLU A 144 17.07 21.18 12.03
CA GLU A 144 16.04 21.70 12.95
C GLU A 144 14.67 21.05 12.72
N GLU A 145 14.30 20.85 11.45
CA GLU A 145 13.04 20.19 11.10
C GLU A 145 13.08 18.70 11.47
N ALA A 146 14.22 18.04 11.25
CA ALA A 146 14.42 16.64 11.64
C ALA A 146 14.29 16.44 13.15
N GLU A 147 14.86 17.34 13.95
CA GLU A 147 14.75 17.29 15.40
C GLU A 147 13.29 17.47 15.86
N ALA A 148 12.53 18.36 15.22
CA ALA A 148 11.12 18.55 15.51
C ALA A 148 10.28 17.29 15.26
N VAL A 149 10.56 16.56 14.18
CA VAL A 149 9.89 15.29 13.88
C VAL A 149 10.29 14.21 14.89
N LEU A 150 11.57 14.09 15.22
CA LEU A 150 12.08 13.07 16.14
C LEU A 150 11.62 13.27 17.60
N LYS A 151 11.43 14.52 18.03
CA LYS A 151 10.90 14.85 19.36
C LYS A 151 9.54 14.22 19.65
N ASN A 152 8.74 13.93 18.63
CA ASN A 152 7.46 13.27 18.79
C ASN A 152 7.58 11.79 19.20
N TYR A 153 8.78 11.18 19.08
CA TYR A 153 8.99 9.74 19.28
C TYR A 153 9.99 9.38 20.38
N THR A 154 10.78 10.34 20.88
CA THR A 154 11.85 10.10 21.86
C THR A 154 11.40 9.86 23.31
N ALA A 155 10.10 9.60 23.57
CA ALA A 155 9.59 9.40 24.94
C ALA A 155 9.57 7.94 25.43
N THR A 156 9.84 6.93 24.60
CA THR A 156 9.55 5.52 24.96
C THR A 156 10.74 4.55 24.94
N GLY A 157 11.98 5.00 24.73
CA GLY A 157 13.10 4.04 24.60
C GLY A 157 14.45 4.56 25.08
N SER A 158 14.77 4.28 26.35
CA SER A 158 16.12 4.15 26.95
C SER A 158 17.14 5.27 26.70
N GLY A 159 17.56 5.90 27.79
CA GLY A 159 18.52 6.99 27.81
C GLY A 159 19.80 6.71 27.02
N TYR A 160 20.00 7.52 25.98
CA TYR A 160 21.33 7.96 25.57
C TYR A 160 21.39 9.46 25.79
N PRO A 161 22.28 9.96 26.67
CA PRO A 161 22.49 11.39 26.76
C PRO A 161 23.04 11.84 25.40
N LEU A 162 22.30 12.71 24.71
CA LEU A 162 22.86 13.57 23.68
C LEU A 162 23.86 14.50 24.38
N SER A 163 25.07 13.99 24.60
CA SER A 163 26.18 14.77 25.11
C SER A 163 26.56 15.73 23.99
N GLY A 164 26.27 17.01 24.21
CA GLY A 164 26.44 18.08 23.25
C GLY A 164 27.82 18.07 22.62
N ALA A 165 27.87 17.85 21.31
CA ALA A 165 28.98 18.30 20.49
C ALA A 165 28.86 19.82 20.38
N GLY A 166 29.41 20.52 21.39
CA GLY A 166 29.71 21.94 21.30
C GLY A 166 30.59 22.15 20.08
N CYS A 167 30.05 22.86 19.09
CA CYS A 167 30.81 23.40 17.97
C CYS A 167 31.68 24.53 18.55
N ALA A 168 32.83 24.15 19.12
CA ALA A 168 33.84 25.09 19.56
C ALA A 168 34.66 25.52 18.34
N ASP A 169 34.34 26.74 17.90
CA ASP A 169 35.19 27.70 17.22
C ASP A 169 36.69 27.41 17.39
N ARG A 170 37.40 27.19 16.28
CA ARG A 170 38.86 27.26 16.23
C ARG A 170 39.26 28.16 15.07
N THR A 171 39.15 29.45 15.34
CA THR A 171 40.06 30.47 14.84
C THR A 171 41.36 30.43 15.65
N ALA A 172 42.46 30.03 15.00
CA ALA A 172 43.84 30.48 15.25
C ALA A 172 44.78 29.88 14.19
#